data_AF-A0A0W0SMA9-F1
#
_entry.id   AF-A0A0W0SMA9-F1
#
_cell.length_a   1.000
_cell.length_b   1.000
_cell.length_c   1.000
_cell.angle_alpha   90.00
_cell.angle_beta   90.00
_cell.angle_gamma   90.00
#
_symmetry.space_group_name_H-M   'P 1'
#
loop_
_entity.id
_entity.type
_entity.pdbx_description
1 polymer ?
#
loop_
_entity_poly.entity_id
_entity_poly.type
_entity_poly.pdbx_seq_one_letter_code
_entity_poly.pdbx_strand_id
1 'polypeptide(L)'
;MKKYIYVLALIILSAGLFYWCLPLLGINISAGELLGRSLPFLKTKASESLHSSNNFELKPYVQGLDNPRFMYITESGDLIVTEPFKGNVLLIPYGKPQQRKLLLSNLNKPHSMDVFDGYLYIAEENAIGRIKFNAQERHTIGGYEQVIKNIPDKAGHWTRTIKFGPDGYGYISIGSSCNVCIEKNPLRATISRFKPGDNQLTIYSTGLRNSVGFDWSPIDGQLYATENGRDFLGDHFPPDELNKIKENQFYGWPYANGNQVPDPKFGAGQETIIKQSQSPVFEFGAHVAALGITFIKNPSSPLYGKALVALHGSWNSSVKVGYKVVSLNFENSEITQHDFIIGFIRNGRVTGRPVHLVEGNTGELYLSDDYSGTIYLLQPPKNQAKI
;
A
#
# COMPACT_ATOMS: atom_id res chain seq x y z
N MET A 1 -7.87 -48.01 -6.93
CA MET A 1 -7.92 -47.19 -5.69
C MET A 1 -6.55 -47.00 -5.04
N LYS A 2 -5.82 -48.06 -4.65
CA LYS A 2 -4.47 -47.94 -4.02
C LYS A 2 -3.46 -47.10 -4.81
N LYS A 3 -3.38 -47.26 -6.14
CA LYS A 3 -2.48 -46.47 -7.02
C LYS A 3 -2.72 -44.96 -6.93
N TYR A 4 -3.99 -44.53 -6.86
CA TYR A 4 -4.34 -43.11 -6.74
C TYR A 4 -3.97 -42.54 -5.37
N ILE A 5 -4.05 -43.35 -4.31
CA ILE A 5 -3.62 -42.95 -2.96
C ILE A 5 -2.10 -42.73 -2.91
N TYR A 6 -1.31 -43.62 -3.52
CA TYR A 6 0.15 -43.45 -3.58
C TYR A 6 0.57 -42.23 -4.41
N VAL A 7 -0.10 -41.99 -5.55
CA VAL A 7 0.17 -40.80 -6.38
C VAL A 7 -0.17 -39.52 -5.61
N LEU A 8 -1.33 -39.48 -4.94
CA LEU A 8 -1.71 -38.34 -4.11
C LEU A 8 -0.74 -38.11 -2.95
N ALA A 9 -0.32 -39.18 -2.26
CA ALA A 9 0.65 -39.11 -1.18
C ALA A 9 2.01 -38.59 -1.68
N LEU A 10 2.47 -39.03 -2.85
CA LEU A 10 3.70 -38.55 -3.47
C LEU A 10 3.60 -37.06 -3.82
N ILE A 11 2.48 -36.62 -4.41
CA ILE A 11 2.24 -35.20 -4.72
C ILE A 11 2.30 -34.35 -3.46
N ILE A 12 1.63 -34.78 -2.37
CA ILE A 12 1.62 -34.06 -1.10
C ILE A 12 3.03 -34.01 -0.49
N LEU A 13 3.77 -35.12 -0.54
CA LEU A 13 5.13 -35.18 0.01
C LEU A 13 6.11 -34.32 -0.79
N SER A 14 6.04 -34.35 -2.12
CA SER A 14 6.84 -33.49 -2.99
C SER A 14 6.49 -32.01 -2.80
N ALA A 15 5.22 -31.66 -2.67
CA ALA A 15 4.78 -30.30 -2.38
C ALA A 15 5.25 -29.83 -0.99
N GLY A 16 5.19 -30.70 0.02
CA GLY A 16 5.68 -30.42 1.36
C GLY A 16 7.19 -30.23 1.42
N LEU A 17 7.95 -31.10 0.73
CA LEU A 17 9.41 -30.97 0.61
C LEU A 17 9.79 -29.66 -0.10
N PHE A 18 9.13 -29.36 -1.23
CA PHE A 18 9.36 -28.12 -1.97
C PHE A 18 9.08 -26.90 -1.10
N TYR A 19 7.95 -26.88 -0.38
CA TYR A 19 7.60 -25.81 0.55
C TYR A 19 8.66 -25.63 1.66
N TRP A 20 9.21 -26.73 2.19
CA TRP A 20 10.25 -26.68 3.21
C TRP A 20 11.60 -26.16 2.70
N CYS A 21 11.86 -26.31 1.39
CA CYS A 21 13.05 -25.77 0.73
C CYS A 21 12.92 -24.30 0.29
N LEU A 22 11.72 -23.71 0.30
CA LEU A 22 11.52 -22.31 -0.14
C LEU A 22 12.47 -21.29 0.51
N PRO A 23 12.80 -21.36 1.82
CA PRO A 23 13.73 -20.41 2.42
C PRO A 23 15.14 -20.47 1.84
N LEU A 24 15.57 -21.65 1.37
CA LEU A 24 16.86 -21.82 0.68
C LEU A 24 16.89 -21.13 -0.69
N LEU A 25 15.71 -20.81 -1.23
CA LEU A 25 15.51 -20.09 -2.49
C LEU A 25 15.19 -18.60 -2.25
N GLY A 26 15.38 -18.10 -1.03
CA GLY A 26 15.02 -16.72 -0.68
C GLY A 26 13.52 -16.46 -0.59
N ILE A 27 12.70 -17.50 -0.38
CA ILE A 27 11.25 -17.37 -0.27
C ILE A 27 10.80 -17.80 1.14
N ASN A 28 10.16 -16.90 1.89
CA ASN A 28 9.67 -17.19 3.24
C ASN A 28 8.21 -16.73 3.40
N ILE A 29 7.30 -17.58 2.97
CA ILE A 29 5.86 -17.37 3.04
C ILE A 29 5.19 -18.53 3.77
N SER A 30 4.38 -18.23 4.79
CA SER A 30 3.60 -19.27 5.48
C SER A 30 2.36 -19.68 4.68
N ALA A 31 1.81 -20.87 4.95
CA ALA A 31 0.51 -21.28 4.41
C ALA A 31 -0.62 -20.29 4.76
N GLY A 32 -0.57 -19.65 5.94
CA GLY A 32 -1.52 -18.61 6.34
C GLY A 32 -1.39 -17.34 5.49
N GLU A 33 -0.18 -16.96 5.12
CA GLU A 33 0.07 -15.82 4.21
C GLU A 33 -0.37 -16.12 2.78
N LEU A 34 -0.12 -17.35 2.29
CA LEU A 34 -0.42 -17.76 0.92
C LEU A 34 -1.92 -18.08 0.71
N LEU A 35 -2.53 -18.81 1.65
CA LEU A 35 -3.87 -19.40 1.50
C LEU A 35 -4.89 -18.84 2.50
N GLY A 36 -4.47 -18.01 3.46
CA GLY A 36 -5.33 -17.57 4.56
C GLY A 36 -6.54 -16.74 4.14
N ARG A 37 -6.59 -16.23 2.91
CA ARG A 37 -7.81 -15.62 2.37
C ARG A 37 -8.88 -16.68 2.09
N SER A 38 -8.52 -17.75 1.39
CA SER A 38 -9.44 -18.85 1.07
C SER A 38 -9.69 -19.79 2.26
N LEU A 39 -8.70 -19.91 3.15
CA LEU A 39 -8.71 -20.79 4.32
C LEU A 39 -8.33 -20.00 5.59
N PRO A 40 -9.25 -19.18 6.14
CA PRO A 40 -8.95 -18.28 7.26
C PRO A 40 -8.41 -18.96 8.52
N PHE A 41 -8.74 -20.24 8.74
CA PHE A 41 -8.22 -21.01 9.87
C PHE A 41 -6.69 -21.26 9.81
N LEU A 42 -6.06 -21.05 8.65
CA LEU A 42 -4.60 -21.11 8.51
C LEU A 42 -3.90 -19.84 9.00
N LYS A 43 -4.62 -18.72 9.13
CA LYS A 43 -4.05 -17.46 9.63
C LYS A 43 -3.75 -17.57 11.12
N THR A 44 -2.60 -17.03 11.51
CA THR A 44 -2.35 -16.78 12.93
C THR A 44 -3.26 -15.65 13.37
N LYS A 45 -3.82 -15.74 14.57
CA LYS A 45 -4.64 -14.67 15.16
C LYS A 45 -3.84 -13.36 15.22
N ALA A 46 -4.56 -12.25 15.11
CA ALA A 46 -4.01 -10.91 15.29
C ALA A 46 -3.24 -10.81 16.61
N SER A 47 -2.13 -10.06 16.60
CA SER A 47 -1.35 -9.82 17.81
C SER A 47 -2.13 -8.92 18.75
N GLU A 48 -2.24 -9.32 20.01
CA GLU A 48 -2.70 -8.46 21.11
C GLU A 48 -1.56 -7.57 21.65
N SER A 49 -0.32 -7.81 21.22
CA SER A 49 0.89 -7.12 21.68
C SER A 49 1.53 -6.31 20.57
N LEU A 50 0.75 -5.49 19.87
CA LEU A 50 1.31 -4.45 19.02
C LEU A 50 1.78 -3.29 19.90
N HIS A 51 2.96 -2.76 19.59
CA HIS A 51 3.55 -1.67 20.33
C HIS A 51 3.74 -0.46 19.41
N SER A 52 3.27 0.69 19.86
CA SER A 52 3.47 1.98 19.22
C SER A 52 4.50 2.83 19.96
N SER A 53 5.24 3.65 19.22
CA SER A 53 6.14 4.66 19.81
C SER A 53 5.40 5.98 20.10
N ASN A 54 6.08 6.93 20.73
CA ASN A 54 5.54 8.25 21.09
C ASN A 54 4.29 8.20 22.00
N ASN A 55 4.15 7.15 22.82
CA ASN A 55 3.05 6.96 23.77
C ASN A 55 1.65 6.96 23.13
N PHE A 56 1.52 6.64 21.84
CA PHE A 56 0.22 6.39 21.25
C PHE A 56 -0.39 5.13 21.86
N GLU A 57 -1.67 5.16 22.22
CA GLU A 57 -2.42 3.98 22.64
C GLU A 57 -3.00 3.29 21.42
N LEU A 58 -2.54 2.09 21.11
CA LEU A 58 -3.00 1.28 19.98
C LEU A 58 -4.03 0.26 20.44
N LYS A 59 -5.18 0.22 19.76
CA LYS A 59 -6.23 -0.79 19.98
C LYS A 59 -6.95 -1.18 18.70
N PRO A 60 -7.53 -2.39 18.60
CA PRO A 60 -8.44 -2.72 17.51
C PRO A 60 -9.63 -1.75 17.48
N TYR A 61 -9.95 -1.23 16.30
CA TYR A 61 -11.10 -0.34 16.08
C TYR A 61 -12.28 -1.09 15.46
N VAL A 62 -12.01 -1.83 14.38
CA VAL A 62 -12.98 -2.72 13.73
C VAL A 62 -12.27 -3.99 13.27
N GLN A 63 -12.95 -5.12 13.39
CA GLN A 63 -12.45 -6.43 12.99
C GLN A 63 -13.47 -7.15 12.10
N GLY A 64 -13.01 -8.22 11.44
CA GLY A 64 -13.84 -9.04 10.56
C GLY A 64 -14.04 -8.43 9.18
N LEU A 65 -13.09 -7.60 8.73
CA LEU A 65 -13.02 -7.11 7.36
C LEU A 65 -12.27 -8.14 6.48
N ASP A 66 -12.60 -8.16 5.20
CA ASP A 66 -11.94 -9.00 4.20
C ASP A 66 -10.86 -8.21 3.46
N ASN A 67 -9.61 -8.44 3.85
CA ASN A 67 -8.44 -7.79 3.25
C ASN A 67 -8.60 -6.26 3.11
N PRO A 68 -8.88 -5.51 4.21
CA PRO A 68 -9.01 -4.06 4.15
C PRO A 68 -7.72 -3.42 3.64
N ARG A 69 -7.81 -2.58 2.59
CA ARG A 69 -6.64 -1.93 1.95
C ARG A 69 -6.54 -0.45 2.30
N PHE A 70 -6.68 0.44 1.31
CA PHE A 70 -6.54 1.87 1.54
C PHE A 70 -7.82 2.44 2.16
N MET A 71 -7.63 3.57 2.82
CA MET A 71 -8.65 4.22 3.62
C MET A 71 -8.67 5.71 3.33
N TYR A 72 -9.79 6.34 3.63
CA TYR A 72 -9.98 7.78 3.57
C TYR A 72 -10.77 8.25 4.80
N ILE A 73 -10.37 9.37 5.40
CA ILE A 73 -11.13 10.04 6.46
C ILE A 73 -11.94 11.17 5.84
N THR A 74 -13.25 11.10 6.04
CA THR A 74 -14.18 12.15 5.63
C THR A 74 -14.13 13.36 6.55
N GLU A 75 -14.67 14.49 6.10
CA GLU A 75 -14.80 15.70 6.92
C GLU A 75 -15.65 15.48 8.20
N SER A 76 -16.58 14.51 8.18
CA SER A 76 -17.36 14.09 9.35
C SER A 76 -16.60 13.15 10.30
N GLY A 77 -15.35 12.78 9.97
CA GLY A 77 -14.52 11.83 10.71
C GLY A 77 -14.84 10.36 10.43
N ASP A 78 -15.81 10.08 9.56
CA ASP A 78 -16.13 8.70 9.17
C ASP A 78 -15.01 8.15 8.29
N LEU A 79 -14.75 6.85 8.44
CA LEU A 79 -13.69 6.14 7.72
C LEU A 79 -14.31 5.39 6.53
N ILE A 80 -13.79 5.63 5.33
CA ILE A 80 -14.09 4.83 4.14
C ILE A 80 -12.95 3.84 3.93
N VAL A 81 -13.25 2.58 3.64
CA VAL A 81 -12.26 1.52 3.43
C VAL A 81 -12.67 0.59 2.30
N THR A 82 -11.70 0.13 1.51
CA THR A 82 -11.91 -0.89 0.46
C THR A 82 -11.69 -2.32 0.96
N GLU A 83 -12.51 -3.25 0.48
CA GLU A 83 -12.26 -4.69 0.47
C GLU A 83 -12.14 -5.14 -1.00
N PRO A 84 -10.96 -5.00 -1.64
CA PRO A 84 -10.83 -5.13 -3.10
C PRO A 84 -11.34 -6.48 -3.61
N PHE A 85 -11.02 -7.55 -2.89
CA PHE A 85 -11.35 -8.90 -3.31
C PHE A 85 -12.83 -9.27 -3.20
N LYS A 86 -13.62 -8.49 -2.44
CA LYS A 86 -15.08 -8.54 -2.46
C LYS A 86 -15.70 -7.55 -3.46
N GLY A 87 -14.90 -6.64 -4.02
CA GLY A 87 -15.42 -5.56 -4.82
C GLY A 87 -16.17 -4.50 -4.02
N ASN A 88 -15.88 -4.37 -2.72
CA ASN A 88 -16.64 -3.51 -1.81
C ASN A 88 -15.88 -2.24 -1.42
N VAL A 89 -16.66 -1.18 -1.18
CA VAL A 89 -16.26 0.00 -0.42
C VAL A 89 -17.23 0.15 0.75
N LEU A 90 -16.68 0.24 1.96
CA LEU A 90 -17.43 0.35 3.21
C LEU A 90 -17.26 1.75 3.81
N LEU A 91 -18.27 2.22 4.53
CA LEU A 91 -18.19 3.36 5.43
C LEU A 91 -18.33 2.88 6.87
N ILE A 92 -17.45 3.35 7.73
CA ILE A 92 -17.41 3.05 9.16
C ILE A 92 -17.63 4.38 9.89
N PRO A 93 -18.80 4.58 10.53
CA PRO A 93 -19.09 5.84 11.18
C PRO A 93 -18.15 6.15 12.35
N TYR A 94 -17.76 7.41 12.49
CA TYR A 94 -16.88 7.88 13.56
C TYR A 94 -17.40 7.48 14.94
N GLY A 95 -16.51 6.94 15.78
CA GLY A 95 -16.85 6.44 17.11
C GLY A 95 -17.83 5.26 17.16
N LYS A 96 -18.35 4.78 16.02
CA LYS A 96 -19.36 3.71 15.96
C LYS A 96 -18.96 2.61 14.96
N PRO A 97 -17.82 1.93 15.18
CA PRO A 97 -17.29 0.96 14.22
C PRO A 97 -18.21 -0.23 13.93
N GLN A 98 -19.10 -0.57 14.88
CA GLN A 98 -20.09 -1.63 14.72
C GLN A 98 -21.23 -1.26 13.75
N GLN A 99 -21.40 0.02 13.43
CA GLN A 99 -22.40 0.52 12.49
C GLN A 99 -21.84 0.66 11.06
N ARG A 100 -20.76 -0.06 10.75
CA ARG A 100 -20.20 -0.10 9.39
C ARG A 100 -21.27 -0.51 8.39
N LYS A 101 -21.25 0.09 7.21
CA LYS A 101 -22.19 -0.20 6.13
C LYS A 101 -21.50 -0.25 4.77
N LEU A 102 -22.10 -1.00 3.86
CA LEU A 102 -21.69 -1.06 2.46
C LEU A 102 -22.08 0.25 1.77
N LEU A 103 -21.11 0.93 1.15
CA LEU A 103 -21.37 2.08 0.27
C LEU A 103 -21.54 1.62 -1.18
N LEU A 104 -20.64 0.76 -1.65
CA LEU A 104 -20.60 0.26 -3.01
C LEU A 104 -20.14 -1.19 -3.03
N SER A 105 -20.60 -1.94 -4.02
CA SER A 105 -20.26 -3.35 -4.23
C SER A 105 -20.15 -3.66 -5.71
N ASN A 106 -19.71 -4.89 -6.04
CA ASN A 106 -19.54 -5.39 -7.41
C ASN A 106 -18.53 -4.57 -8.24
N LEU A 107 -17.56 -3.95 -7.57
CA LEU A 107 -16.46 -3.25 -8.21
C LEU A 107 -15.31 -4.21 -8.55
N ASN A 108 -14.52 -3.87 -9.55
CA ASN A 108 -13.34 -4.63 -9.96
C ASN A 108 -12.11 -4.27 -9.12
N LYS A 109 -11.91 -5.01 -8.02
CA LYS A 109 -10.77 -4.83 -7.11
C LYS A 109 -10.51 -3.36 -6.72
N PRO A 110 -11.50 -2.66 -6.13
CA PRO A 110 -11.30 -1.29 -5.69
C PRO A 110 -10.19 -1.26 -4.63
N HIS A 111 -9.07 -0.61 -4.92
CA HIS A 111 -7.89 -0.63 -4.04
C HIS A 111 -7.81 0.61 -3.15
N SER A 112 -8.20 1.77 -3.69
CA SER A 112 -8.07 3.09 -3.06
C SER A 112 -9.19 4.01 -3.55
N MET A 113 -9.43 5.06 -2.78
CA MET A 113 -10.42 6.09 -3.04
C MET A 113 -9.91 7.45 -2.59
N ASP A 114 -10.53 8.50 -3.12
CA ASP A 114 -10.42 9.85 -2.61
C ASP A 114 -11.73 10.62 -2.86
N VAL A 115 -11.96 11.69 -2.11
CA VAL A 115 -13.13 12.58 -2.30
C VAL A 115 -12.66 13.91 -2.86
N PHE A 116 -13.29 14.32 -3.96
CA PHE A 116 -13.02 15.61 -4.59
C PHE A 116 -14.30 16.19 -5.19
N ASP A 117 -14.56 17.46 -4.90
CA ASP A 117 -15.70 18.23 -5.43
C ASP A 117 -17.05 17.51 -5.26
N GLY A 118 -17.28 16.92 -4.08
CA GLY A 118 -18.53 16.21 -3.74
C GLY A 118 -18.70 14.82 -4.39
N TYR A 119 -17.66 14.29 -5.04
CA TYR A 119 -17.64 12.93 -5.58
C TYR A 119 -16.63 12.06 -4.83
N LEU A 120 -17.04 10.82 -4.53
CA LEU A 120 -16.15 9.74 -4.13
C LEU A 120 -15.60 9.09 -5.40
N TYR A 121 -14.30 9.27 -5.66
CA TYR A 121 -13.57 8.60 -6.73
C TYR A 121 -12.97 7.30 -6.22
N ILE A 122 -13.05 6.24 -7.03
CA ILE A 122 -12.58 4.90 -6.67
C ILE A 122 -11.70 4.37 -7.79
N ALA A 123 -10.50 3.95 -7.40
CA ALA A 123 -9.55 3.32 -8.30
C ALA A 123 -9.73 1.80 -8.28
N GLU A 124 -10.35 1.30 -9.34
CA GLU A 124 -10.49 -0.12 -9.69
C GLU A 124 -9.26 -0.57 -10.51
N GLU A 125 -9.01 -1.88 -10.64
CA GLU A 125 -7.84 -2.36 -11.39
C GLU A 125 -7.81 -1.85 -12.85
N ASN A 126 -8.99 -1.75 -13.47
CA ASN A 126 -9.17 -1.42 -14.89
C ASN A 126 -9.80 -0.04 -15.17
N ALA A 127 -10.14 0.73 -14.15
CA ALA A 127 -10.86 2.00 -14.30
C ALA A 127 -10.72 2.92 -13.09
N ILE A 128 -11.04 4.20 -13.30
CA ILE A 128 -11.43 5.11 -12.21
C ILE A 128 -12.91 5.39 -12.41
N GLY A 129 -13.71 5.10 -11.39
CA GLY A 129 -15.09 5.55 -11.36
C GLY A 129 -15.36 6.52 -10.23
N ARG A 130 -16.54 7.11 -10.25
CA ARG A 130 -16.99 8.05 -9.23
C ARG A 130 -18.49 7.95 -8.99
N ILE A 131 -18.91 8.47 -7.85
CA ILE A 131 -20.31 8.65 -7.49
C ILE A 131 -20.43 9.88 -6.60
N LYS A 132 -21.54 10.62 -6.68
CA LYS A 132 -21.78 11.74 -5.75
C LYS A 132 -21.83 11.18 -4.34
N PHE A 133 -21.18 11.86 -3.41
CA PHE A 133 -21.07 11.42 -2.03
C PHE A 133 -21.38 12.57 -1.08
N ASN A 134 -22.39 12.36 -0.23
CA ASN A 134 -22.69 13.26 0.87
C ASN A 134 -22.07 12.68 2.15
N ALA A 135 -20.99 13.29 2.62
CA ALA A 135 -20.28 12.83 3.82
C ALA A 135 -21.14 12.99 5.09
N GLN A 136 -21.88 14.10 5.21
CA GLN A 136 -22.72 14.41 6.37
C GLN A 136 -23.86 13.40 6.52
N GLU A 137 -24.50 13.04 5.41
CA GLU A 137 -25.58 12.05 5.37
C GLU A 137 -25.07 10.61 5.15
N ARG A 138 -23.75 10.45 5.02
CA ARG A 138 -23.04 9.17 4.88
C ARG A 138 -23.55 8.30 3.74
N HIS A 139 -23.94 8.88 2.62
CA HIS A 139 -24.51 8.10 1.52
C HIS A 139 -24.10 8.62 0.16
N THR A 140 -24.29 7.76 -0.85
CA THR A 140 -24.03 8.06 -2.25
C THR A 140 -25.32 8.43 -2.96
N ILE A 141 -25.24 9.35 -3.92
CA ILE A 141 -26.39 9.88 -4.65
C ILE A 141 -26.25 9.50 -6.13
N GLY A 142 -27.31 8.90 -6.69
CA GLY A 142 -27.33 8.49 -8.09
C GLY A 142 -26.56 7.20 -8.37
N GLY A 143 -26.07 7.06 -9.61
CA GLY A 143 -25.36 5.87 -10.09
C GLY A 143 -23.84 6.03 -10.08
N TYR A 144 -23.14 4.92 -9.89
CA TYR A 144 -21.68 4.84 -10.07
C TYR A 144 -21.34 4.87 -11.57
N GLU A 145 -20.40 5.73 -11.96
CA GLU A 145 -19.94 5.86 -13.34
C GLU A 145 -18.43 5.68 -13.44
N GLN A 146 -17.96 4.89 -14.41
CA GLN A 146 -16.54 4.83 -14.76
C GLN A 146 -16.19 5.99 -15.70
N VAL A 147 -15.40 6.94 -15.19
CA VAL A 147 -15.01 8.17 -15.90
C VAL A 147 -13.73 7.97 -16.71
N ILE A 148 -12.80 7.17 -16.21
CA ILE A 148 -11.60 6.73 -16.93
C ILE A 148 -11.66 5.22 -17.05
N LYS A 149 -11.56 4.72 -18.27
CA LYS A 149 -11.69 3.30 -18.60
C LYS A 149 -10.41 2.78 -19.23
N ASN A 150 -10.33 1.45 -19.38
CA ASN A 150 -9.24 0.76 -20.07
C ASN A 150 -7.85 1.03 -19.44
N ILE A 151 -7.80 1.24 -18.12
CA ILE A 151 -6.53 1.17 -17.38
C ILE A 151 -6.05 -0.28 -17.50
N PRO A 152 -4.77 -0.53 -17.82
CA PRO A 152 -4.29 -1.88 -18.07
C PRO A 152 -4.45 -2.74 -16.80
N ASP A 153 -5.09 -3.90 -16.93
CA ASP A 153 -5.40 -4.85 -15.85
C ASP A 153 -4.81 -6.25 -16.14
N LYS A 154 -5.16 -7.25 -15.30
CA LYS A 154 -4.96 -8.70 -15.55
C LYS A 154 -3.53 -9.15 -15.81
N ALA A 155 -2.56 -8.42 -15.26
CA ALA A 155 -1.15 -8.78 -15.27
C ALA A 155 -0.42 -8.07 -14.12
N GLY A 156 0.46 -8.81 -13.44
CA GLY A 156 1.34 -8.31 -12.40
C GLY A 156 0.61 -7.52 -11.29
N HIS A 157 1.01 -6.27 -11.12
CA HIS A 157 0.54 -5.39 -10.05
C HIS A 157 -0.85 -4.82 -10.38
N TRP A 158 -1.85 -5.22 -9.59
CA TRP A 158 -3.26 -4.88 -9.79
C TRP A 158 -3.73 -3.65 -9.01
N THR A 159 -2.98 -3.22 -8.00
CA THR A 159 -3.37 -2.12 -7.12
C THR A 159 -3.35 -0.79 -7.86
N ARG A 160 -4.34 0.06 -7.59
CA ARG A 160 -4.40 1.44 -8.07
C ARG A 160 -4.62 2.34 -6.88
N THR A 161 -3.72 3.29 -6.66
CA THR A 161 -3.87 4.30 -5.61
C THR A 161 -4.24 5.61 -6.25
N ILE A 162 -5.29 6.26 -5.77
CA ILE A 162 -5.76 7.55 -6.27
C ILE A 162 -5.77 8.58 -5.14
N LYS A 163 -5.25 9.78 -5.41
CA LYS A 163 -5.43 10.95 -4.55
C LYS A 163 -5.47 12.22 -5.39
N PHE A 164 -6.21 13.23 -4.95
CA PHE A 164 -6.21 14.55 -5.55
C PHE A 164 -5.10 15.41 -4.95
N GLY A 165 -4.34 16.04 -5.84
CA GLY A 165 -3.27 16.96 -5.47
C GLY A 165 -3.80 18.36 -5.14
N PRO A 166 -2.95 19.22 -4.53
CA PRO A 166 -3.29 20.62 -4.25
C PRO A 166 -3.50 21.46 -5.52
N ASP A 167 -3.11 20.94 -6.69
CA ASP A 167 -3.32 21.53 -8.01
C ASP A 167 -4.69 21.16 -8.63
N GLY A 168 -5.51 20.37 -7.93
CA GLY A 168 -6.82 19.93 -8.39
C GLY A 168 -6.81 18.77 -9.39
N TYR A 169 -5.65 18.20 -9.69
CA TYR A 169 -5.55 16.98 -10.51
C TYR A 169 -5.74 15.73 -9.65
N GLY A 170 -6.40 14.72 -10.20
CA GLY A 170 -6.37 13.37 -9.64
C GLY A 170 -5.12 12.65 -10.13
N TYR A 171 -4.33 12.08 -9.22
CA TYR A 171 -3.15 11.28 -9.49
C TYR A 171 -3.46 9.82 -9.26
N ILE A 172 -2.94 8.92 -10.11
CA ILE A 172 -3.10 7.48 -10.00
C ILE A 172 -1.78 6.75 -10.18
N SER A 173 -1.47 5.84 -9.27
CA SER A 173 -0.35 4.90 -9.42
C SER A 173 -0.78 3.62 -10.14
N ILE A 174 0.01 3.18 -11.11
CA ILE A 174 -0.23 2.00 -11.94
C ILE A 174 1.06 1.17 -12.00
N GLY A 175 1.14 0.11 -11.20
CA GLY A 175 2.30 -0.78 -11.19
C GLY A 175 2.46 -1.60 -12.48
N SER A 176 3.64 -2.17 -12.65
CA SER A 176 4.06 -2.98 -13.80
C SER A 176 3.22 -4.26 -13.95
N SER A 177 3.24 -4.82 -15.15
CA SER A 177 2.60 -6.08 -15.51
C SER A 177 3.43 -7.32 -15.12
N CYS A 178 4.65 -7.13 -14.63
CA CYS A 178 5.65 -8.17 -14.42
C CYS A 178 6.66 -7.82 -13.32
N ASN A 179 7.48 -8.80 -12.91
CA ASN A 179 8.61 -8.52 -12.02
C ASN A 179 9.67 -7.61 -12.69
N VAL A 180 10.08 -7.98 -13.91
CA VAL A 180 11.04 -7.24 -14.74
C VAL A 180 10.80 -7.53 -16.24
N CYS A 181 10.43 -6.51 -17.00
CA CYS A 181 10.15 -6.60 -18.44
C CYS A 181 10.07 -5.21 -19.06
N ILE A 182 10.15 -5.13 -20.40
CA ILE A 182 9.75 -3.94 -21.14
C ILE A 182 8.23 -3.96 -21.29
N GLU A 183 7.58 -2.92 -20.78
CA GLU A 183 6.12 -2.81 -20.83
C GLU A 183 5.62 -2.60 -22.26
N LYS A 184 4.48 -3.23 -22.57
CA LYS A 184 3.77 -3.00 -23.84
C LYS A 184 2.79 -1.84 -23.75
N ASN A 185 2.21 -1.62 -22.57
CA ASN A 185 1.27 -0.53 -22.33
C ASN A 185 2.01 0.59 -21.58
N PRO A 186 2.05 1.82 -22.11
CA PRO A 186 2.83 2.91 -21.52
C PRO A 186 2.31 3.40 -20.17
N LEU A 187 1.07 3.07 -19.78
CA LEU A 187 0.54 3.41 -18.46
C LEU A 187 1.09 2.51 -17.34
N ARG A 188 1.76 1.40 -17.66
CA ARG A 188 2.35 0.52 -16.66
C ARG A 188 3.66 1.08 -16.12
N ALA A 189 3.90 0.85 -14.83
CA ALA A 189 5.03 1.37 -14.08
C ALA A 189 5.11 2.92 -14.08
N THR A 190 3.94 3.54 -13.86
CA THR A 190 3.79 5.01 -13.88
C THR A 190 3.02 5.53 -12.67
N ILE A 191 3.24 6.80 -12.38
CA ILE A 191 2.19 7.65 -11.81
C ILE A 191 1.64 8.48 -12.97
N SER A 192 0.34 8.45 -13.15
CA SER A 192 -0.40 9.22 -14.15
C SER A 192 -1.35 10.20 -13.46
N ARG A 193 -1.88 11.18 -14.19
CA ARG A 193 -2.83 12.17 -13.67
C ARG A 193 -3.96 12.50 -14.66
N PHE A 194 -5.01 13.11 -14.16
CA PHE A 194 -6.15 13.61 -14.94
C PHE A 194 -6.82 14.80 -14.25
N LYS A 195 -7.53 15.64 -15.01
CA LYS A 195 -8.44 16.63 -14.45
C LYS A 195 -9.85 16.05 -14.29
N PRO A 196 -10.63 16.50 -13.30
CA PRO A 196 -12.06 16.22 -13.27
C PRO A 196 -12.73 16.57 -14.61
N GLY A 197 -13.43 15.60 -15.20
CA GLY A 197 -14.07 15.74 -16.52
C GLY A 197 -13.27 15.12 -17.67
N ASP A 198 -11.98 14.85 -17.48
CA ASP A 198 -11.20 14.06 -18.44
C ASP A 198 -11.70 12.62 -18.48
N ASN A 199 -11.55 11.97 -19.64
CA ASN A 199 -11.85 10.56 -19.84
C ASN A 199 -10.60 9.70 -20.09
N GLN A 200 -9.41 10.29 -19.98
CA GLN A 200 -8.11 9.68 -20.25
C GLN A 200 -7.06 10.15 -19.24
N LEU A 201 -6.02 9.34 -19.07
CA LEU A 201 -4.87 9.65 -18.21
C LEU A 201 -3.75 10.28 -19.02
N THR A 202 -3.03 11.22 -18.41
CA THR A 202 -1.74 11.71 -18.88
C THR A 202 -0.65 11.18 -17.96
N ILE A 203 0.41 10.59 -18.53
CA ILE A 203 1.54 10.09 -17.74
C ILE A 203 2.25 11.28 -17.07
N TYR A 204 2.46 11.18 -15.76
CA TYR A 204 3.14 12.21 -14.97
C TYR A 204 4.60 11.83 -14.73
N SER A 205 4.88 10.57 -14.40
CA SER A 205 6.22 10.02 -14.24
C SER A 205 6.28 8.54 -14.62
N THR A 206 7.46 8.04 -14.93
CA THR A 206 7.68 6.67 -15.45
C THR A 206 8.81 5.95 -14.72
N GLY A 207 8.93 4.64 -14.95
CA GLY A 207 10.02 3.84 -14.37
C GLY A 207 9.83 3.52 -12.89
N LEU A 208 8.57 3.47 -12.46
CA LEU A 208 8.15 3.19 -11.09
C LEU A 208 7.52 1.80 -11.06
N ARG A 209 8.29 0.75 -10.75
CA ARG A 209 7.85 -0.66 -10.86
C ARG A 209 6.47 -0.89 -10.25
N ASN A 210 6.26 -0.45 -9.02
CA ASN A 210 5.03 -0.61 -8.27
C ASN A 210 4.98 0.39 -7.10
N SER A 211 4.83 1.67 -7.43
CA SER A 211 4.74 2.73 -6.43
C SER A 211 3.38 2.79 -5.72
N VAL A 212 3.09 1.86 -4.81
CA VAL A 212 1.72 1.65 -4.29
C VAL A 212 1.20 2.86 -3.51
N GLY A 213 1.98 3.45 -2.61
CA GLY A 213 1.54 4.60 -1.81
C GLY A 213 2.16 5.89 -2.30
N PHE A 214 1.40 6.99 -2.26
CA PHE A 214 1.96 8.33 -2.41
C PHE A 214 1.16 9.35 -1.61
N ASP A 215 1.83 10.44 -1.23
CA ASP A 215 1.22 11.56 -0.52
C ASP A 215 2.03 12.84 -0.71
N TRP A 216 1.40 13.99 -0.46
CA TRP A 216 2.06 15.29 -0.49
C TRP A 216 2.55 15.69 0.89
N SER A 217 3.82 16.07 0.96
CA SER A 217 4.39 16.61 2.19
C SER A 217 3.77 17.96 2.52
N PRO A 218 3.32 18.19 3.77
CA PRO A 218 2.83 19.49 4.20
C PRO A 218 3.97 20.51 4.37
N ILE A 219 5.23 20.08 4.34
CA ILE A 219 6.40 20.93 4.59
C ILE A 219 6.86 21.64 3.31
N ASP A 220 7.00 20.89 2.21
CA ASP A 220 7.48 21.44 0.93
C ASP A 220 6.44 21.37 -0.21
N GLY A 221 5.26 20.80 0.06
CA GLY A 221 4.19 20.63 -0.91
C GLY A 221 4.49 19.61 -2.02
N GLN A 222 5.56 18.83 -1.89
CA GLN A 222 6.03 17.93 -2.94
C GLN A 222 5.40 16.54 -2.80
N LEU A 223 5.26 15.86 -3.94
CA LEU A 223 4.73 14.50 -4.01
C LEU A 223 5.84 13.50 -3.70
N TYR A 224 5.59 12.59 -2.75
CA TYR A 224 6.48 11.46 -2.46
C TYR A 224 5.73 10.15 -2.65
N ALA A 225 6.40 9.14 -3.22
CA ALA A 225 5.84 7.81 -3.40
C ALA A 225 6.79 6.73 -2.88
N THR A 226 6.21 5.72 -2.24
CA THR A 226 6.91 4.47 -1.90
C THR A 226 7.01 3.62 -3.15
N GLU A 227 8.05 2.80 -3.28
CA GLU A 227 8.29 1.92 -4.42
C GLU A 227 8.79 0.56 -3.95
N ASN A 228 8.31 -0.51 -4.58
CA ASN A 228 8.67 -1.89 -4.25
C ASN A 228 9.70 -2.39 -5.27
N GLY A 229 10.92 -2.65 -4.78
CA GLY A 229 12.02 -3.18 -5.58
C GLY A 229 11.67 -4.49 -6.27
N ARG A 230 12.40 -4.83 -7.35
CA ARG A 230 12.15 -6.11 -8.05
C ARG A 230 12.55 -7.33 -7.23
N ASP A 231 11.89 -8.44 -7.50
CA ASP A 231 12.16 -9.70 -6.83
C ASP A 231 13.34 -10.45 -7.48
N PHE A 232 13.86 -11.42 -6.72
CA PHE A 232 14.86 -12.43 -7.13
C PHE A 232 16.26 -11.91 -7.45
N LEU A 233 16.74 -10.87 -6.74
CA LEU A 233 18.16 -10.44 -6.78
C LEU A 233 18.89 -10.65 -5.43
N GLY A 234 18.34 -11.49 -4.55
CA GLY A 234 18.90 -11.84 -3.24
C GLY A 234 18.16 -11.17 -2.07
N ASP A 235 18.51 -11.51 -0.84
CA ASP A 235 17.79 -11.06 0.37
C ASP A 235 17.99 -9.59 0.72
N HIS A 236 19.06 -8.98 0.21
CA HIS A 236 19.51 -7.64 0.59
C HIS A 236 19.49 -6.65 -0.58
N PHE A 237 18.95 -7.05 -1.73
CA PHE A 237 18.89 -6.22 -2.92
C PHE A 237 17.73 -6.64 -3.85
N PRO A 238 17.11 -5.70 -4.58
CA PRO A 238 17.25 -4.25 -4.48
C PRO A 238 16.50 -3.66 -3.27
N PRO A 239 16.84 -2.44 -2.83
CA PRO A 239 16.04 -1.75 -1.81
C PRO A 239 14.62 -1.49 -2.30
N ASP A 240 13.67 -1.40 -1.37
CA ASP A 240 12.47 -0.60 -1.60
C ASP A 240 12.84 0.87 -1.44
N GLU A 241 12.10 1.78 -2.06
CA GLU A 241 12.51 3.19 -2.18
C GLU A 241 11.41 4.15 -1.71
N LEU A 242 11.83 5.33 -1.27
CA LEU A 242 11.02 6.53 -1.27
C LEU A 242 11.54 7.47 -2.36
N ASN A 243 10.65 7.87 -3.25
CA ASN A 243 10.97 8.73 -4.39
C ASN A 243 10.25 10.08 -4.27
N LYS A 244 10.96 11.18 -4.50
CA LYS A 244 10.36 12.51 -4.69
C LYS A 244 9.89 12.64 -6.14
N ILE A 245 8.58 12.58 -6.35
CA ILE A 245 7.98 12.44 -7.67
C ILE A 245 7.85 13.80 -8.36
N LYS A 246 8.37 13.88 -9.58
CA LYS A 246 8.37 15.09 -10.42
C LYS A 246 7.82 14.75 -11.80
N GLU A 247 7.18 15.75 -12.40
CA GLU A 247 6.66 15.65 -13.76
C GLU A 247 7.76 15.34 -14.77
N ASN A 248 7.46 14.47 -15.74
CA ASN A 248 8.32 14.09 -16.86
C ASN A 248 9.67 13.50 -16.43
N GLN A 249 9.73 12.88 -15.24
CA GLN A 249 10.91 12.18 -14.77
C GLN A 249 10.78 10.66 -14.89
N PHE A 250 11.94 10.00 -15.01
CA PHE A 250 12.11 8.55 -15.06
C PHE A 250 12.84 8.06 -13.82
N TYR A 251 12.36 6.98 -13.19
CA TYR A 251 12.83 6.49 -11.89
C TYR A 251 13.57 5.13 -11.98
N GLY A 252 14.06 4.77 -13.17
CA GLY A 252 15.05 3.70 -13.33
C GLY A 252 14.49 2.37 -13.82
N TRP A 253 13.34 1.91 -13.34
CA TRP A 253 12.81 0.60 -13.76
C TRP A 253 12.43 0.58 -15.25
N PRO A 254 12.73 -0.47 -16.03
CA PRO A 254 13.34 -1.74 -15.63
C PRO A 254 14.87 -1.79 -15.81
N TYR A 255 15.51 -0.66 -16.09
CA TYR A 255 16.92 -0.57 -16.45
C TYR A 255 17.86 -0.43 -15.25
N ALA A 256 17.38 0.14 -14.14
CA ALA A 256 18.12 0.28 -12.90
C ALA A 256 17.25 -0.04 -11.68
N ASN A 257 17.91 -0.31 -10.57
CA ASN A 257 17.34 -0.54 -9.26
C ASN A 257 18.00 0.38 -8.23
N GLY A 258 17.26 0.85 -7.22
CA GLY A 258 17.81 1.71 -6.17
C GLY A 258 18.45 2.96 -6.75
N ASN A 259 19.56 3.38 -6.15
CA ASN A 259 20.37 4.47 -6.64
C ASN A 259 21.16 4.13 -7.94
N GLN A 260 20.45 4.08 -9.07
CA GLN A 260 20.99 3.93 -10.42
C GLN A 260 21.86 2.67 -10.63
N VAL A 261 21.66 1.61 -9.85
CA VAL A 261 22.40 0.35 -10.02
C VAL A 261 21.83 -0.39 -11.23
N PRO A 262 22.63 -0.66 -12.29
CA PRO A 262 22.11 -1.29 -13.50
C PRO A 262 21.45 -2.64 -13.23
N ASP A 263 20.29 -2.87 -13.83
CA ASP A 263 19.61 -4.15 -13.76
C ASP A 263 20.39 -5.22 -14.54
N PRO A 264 20.65 -6.41 -13.97
CA PRO A 264 21.39 -7.46 -14.66
C PRO A 264 20.77 -7.94 -15.99
N LYS A 265 19.46 -7.78 -16.19
CA LYS A 265 18.75 -8.24 -17.38
C LYS A 265 18.58 -7.15 -18.42
N PHE A 266 18.29 -5.92 -18.01
CA PHE A 266 17.96 -4.83 -18.93
C PHE A 266 18.88 -3.61 -18.85
N GLY A 267 19.82 -3.56 -17.91
CA GLY A 267 20.68 -2.39 -17.71
C GLY A 267 21.82 -2.25 -18.74
N ALA A 268 22.28 -3.35 -19.33
CA ALA A 268 23.34 -3.31 -20.34
C ALA A 268 22.91 -2.53 -21.59
N GLY A 269 23.71 -1.54 -22.01
CA GLY A 269 23.39 -0.66 -23.14
C GLY A 269 22.42 0.48 -22.80
N GLN A 270 22.05 0.63 -21.53
CA GLN A 270 21.14 1.66 -21.02
C GLN A 270 21.84 2.66 -20.10
N GLU A 271 23.17 2.77 -20.19
CA GLU A 271 23.99 3.55 -19.26
C GLU A 271 23.59 5.03 -19.23
N THR A 272 23.20 5.59 -20.38
CA THR A 272 22.77 6.99 -20.48
C THR A 272 21.43 7.22 -19.78
N ILE A 273 20.43 6.36 -20.01
CA ILE A 273 19.10 6.52 -19.39
C ILE A 273 19.15 6.22 -17.89
N ILE A 274 19.98 5.28 -17.45
CA ILE A 274 20.23 4.98 -16.04
C ILE A 274 20.84 6.20 -15.34
N LYS A 275 21.88 6.81 -15.93
CA LYS A 275 22.52 7.99 -15.34
C LYS A 275 21.57 9.21 -15.25
N GLN A 276 20.59 9.28 -16.15
CA GLN A 276 19.59 10.35 -16.17
C GLN A 276 18.37 10.06 -15.28
N SER A 277 18.19 8.83 -14.80
CA SER A 277 17.06 8.50 -13.94
C SER A 277 17.20 9.19 -12.58
N GLN A 278 16.07 9.47 -11.93
CA GLN A 278 16.08 10.04 -10.60
C GLN A 278 16.47 8.98 -9.57
N SER A 279 17.36 9.33 -8.66
CA SER A 279 17.69 8.51 -7.50
C SER A 279 16.61 8.63 -6.41
N PRO A 280 16.42 7.58 -5.60
CA PRO A 280 15.55 7.66 -4.45
C PRO A 280 16.07 8.68 -3.43
N VAL A 281 15.14 9.34 -2.74
CA VAL A 281 15.49 10.25 -1.63
C VAL A 281 15.74 9.49 -0.33
N PHE A 282 15.29 8.23 -0.25
CA PHE A 282 15.56 7.32 0.84
C PHE A 282 15.45 5.87 0.35
N GLU A 283 16.36 5.00 0.78
CA GLU A 283 16.30 3.56 0.52
C GLU A 283 15.89 2.84 1.80
N PHE A 284 14.81 2.05 1.72
CA PHE A 284 14.44 1.11 2.77
C PHE A 284 15.28 -0.18 2.65
N GLY A 285 15.04 -1.13 3.55
CA GLY A 285 15.54 -2.50 3.35
C GLY A 285 14.89 -3.16 2.11
N ALA A 286 15.59 -4.12 1.51
CA ALA A 286 15.04 -4.93 0.43
C ALA A 286 13.81 -5.72 0.90
N HIS A 287 12.82 -5.88 0.02
CA HIS A 287 11.63 -6.72 0.18
C HIS A 287 10.71 -6.36 1.35
N VAL A 288 10.87 -5.19 1.98
CA VAL A 288 10.02 -4.78 3.12
C VAL A 288 8.57 -4.51 2.69
N ALA A 289 8.32 -4.39 1.38
CA ALA A 289 7.06 -4.07 0.75
C ALA A 289 6.48 -2.75 1.28
N ALA A 290 7.18 -1.64 1.01
CA ALA A 290 6.71 -0.31 1.35
C ALA A 290 5.39 -0.01 0.60
N LEU A 291 4.27 0.01 1.31
CA LEU A 291 2.93 0.23 0.74
C LEU A 291 2.46 1.66 1.01
N GLY A 292 1.49 1.85 1.90
CA GLY A 292 0.92 3.16 2.18
C GLY A 292 1.90 4.11 2.85
N ILE A 293 1.86 5.37 2.43
CA ILE A 293 2.56 6.50 3.05
C ILE A 293 1.55 7.59 3.39
N THR A 294 1.72 8.20 4.54
CA THR A 294 0.86 9.28 5.03
C THR A 294 1.72 10.33 5.71
N PHE A 295 1.73 11.56 5.19
CA PHE A 295 2.29 12.67 5.94
C PHE A 295 1.29 13.14 6.99
N ILE A 296 1.79 13.35 8.20
CA ILE A 296 0.99 13.88 9.31
C ILE A 296 0.88 15.39 9.16
N LYS A 297 -0.36 15.87 9.05
CA LYS A 297 -0.67 17.27 8.71
C LYS A 297 -1.17 18.06 9.91
N ASN A 298 -1.63 17.41 10.99
CA ASN A 298 -2.06 18.10 12.20
C ASN A 298 -0.86 18.76 12.90
N PRO A 299 -0.78 20.10 13.00
CA PRO A 299 0.34 20.81 13.64
C PRO A 299 0.47 20.54 15.15
N SER A 300 -0.59 20.06 15.79
CA SER A 300 -0.56 19.68 17.21
C SER A 300 -0.03 18.26 17.44
N SER A 301 0.17 17.47 16.39
CA SER A 301 0.71 16.12 16.51
C SER A 301 2.23 16.17 16.76
N PRO A 302 2.78 15.32 17.66
CA PRO A 302 4.23 15.16 17.78
C PRO A 302 4.90 14.56 16.53
N LEU A 303 4.08 14.09 15.58
CA LEU A 303 4.51 13.56 14.29
C LEU A 303 4.35 14.55 13.15
N TYR A 304 3.92 15.79 13.41
CA TYR A 304 3.69 16.80 12.36
C TYR A 304 4.88 16.90 11.39
N GLY A 305 4.60 16.87 10.09
CA GLY A 305 5.61 16.92 9.03
C GLY A 305 6.34 15.61 8.76
N LYS A 306 6.21 14.60 9.63
CA LYS A 306 6.78 13.26 9.41
C LYS A 306 5.88 12.43 8.49
N ALA A 307 6.48 11.48 7.79
CA ALA A 307 5.73 10.48 7.02
C ALA A 307 5.66 9.16 7.78
N LEU A 308 4.48 8.58 7.89
CA LEU A 308 4.32 7.20 8.35
C LEU A 308 4.22 6.28 7.15
N VAL A 309 5.04 5.23 7.13
CA VAL A 309 5.10 4.26 6.03
C VAL A 309 4.81 2.85 6.54
N ALA A 310 3.82 2.20 5.94
CA ALA A 310 3.48 0.82 6.24
C ALA A 310 4.38 -0.14 5.43
N LEU A 311 5.25 -0.87 6.13
CA LEU A 311 6.09 -1.93 5.57
C LEU A 311 5.32 -3.25 5.70
N HIS A 312 4.68 -3.67 4.61
CA HIS A 312 3.70 -4.76 4.58
C HIS A 312 4.32 -6.14 4.81
N GLY A 313 5.62 -6.26 4.55
CA GLY A 313 6.41 -7.44 4.86
C GLY A 313 6.70 -8.34 3.66
N SER A 314 7.87 -8.97 3.72
CA SER A 314 8.46 -9.75 2.65
C SER A 314 7.79 -11.10 2.41
N TRP A 315 7.82 -11.54 1.15
CA TRP A 315 7.66 -12.94 0.76
C TRP A 315 8.93 -13.49 0.09
N ASN A 316 9.63 -12.65 -0.69
CA ASN A 316 10.88 -12.94 -1.38
C ASN A 316 12.11 -12.50 -0.54
N SER A 317 12.23 -13.04 0.67
CA SER A 317 13.47 -13.00 1.45
C SER A 317 13.56 -14.28 2.29
N SER A 318 14.75 -14.82 2.52
CA SER A 318 14.94 -16.02 3.37
C SER A 318 14.49 -15.78 4.83
N VAL A 319 14.60 -14.53 5.30
CA VAL A 319 14.11 -14.07 6.60
C VAL A 319 12.98 -13.05 6.43
N LYS A 320 12.04 -13.01 7.38
CA LYS A 320 10.94 -12.05 7.34
C LYS A 320 11.44 -10.65 7.67
N VAL A 321 11.29 -9.72 6.73
CA VAL A 321 11.64 -8.29 6.87
C VAL A 321 10.42 -7.42 6.59
N GLY A 322 10.40 -6.19 7.12
CA GLY A 322 9.21 -5.34 7.12
C GLY A 322 8.29 -5.65 8.30
N TYR A 323 6.99 -5.88 8.04
CA TYR A 323 5.97 -6.20 9.03
C TYR A 323 5.92 -5.18 10.18
N LYS A 324 5.90 -3.90 9.83
CA LYS A 324 5.90 -2.79 10.79
C LYS A 324 5.41 -1.50 10.12
N VAL A 325 5.15 -0.48 10.94
CA VAL A 325 5.05 0.90 10.47
C VAL A 325 6.29 1.64 10.92
N VAL A 326 6.89 2.43 10.03
CA VAL A 326 8.02 3.31 10.35
C VAL A 326 7.59 4.77 10.23
N SER A 327 8.26 5.64 10.97
CA SER A 327 8.18 7.09 10.85
C SER A 327 9.46 7.59 10.18
N LEU A 328 9.29 8.40 9.14
CA LEU A 328 10.36 9.09 8.45
C LEU A 328 10.38 10.55 8.87
N ASN A 329 11.50 10.98 9.43
CA ASN A 329 11.75 12.36 9.81
C ASN A 329 12.60 13.04 8.74
N PHE A 330 12.24 14.26 8.35
CA PHE A 330 12.89 15.02 7.29
C PHE A 330 13.59 16.22 7.94
N GLU A 331 14.91 16.16 8.14
CA GLU A 331 15.70 17.21 8.78
C GLU A 331 16.94 17.52 7.96
N ASN A 332 17.20 18.80 7.66
CA ASN A 332 18.44 19.25 6.98
C ASN A 332 18.76 18.51 5.66
N SER A 333 17.74 18.12 4.90
CA SER A 333 17.84 17.31 3.67
C SER A 333 18.20 15.82 3.88
N GLU A 334 18.27 15.36 5.12
CA GLU A 334 18.41 13.95 5.48
C GLU A 334 17.05 13.38 5.89
N ILE A 335 16.84 12.10 5.57
CA ILE A 335 15.66 11.34 5.98
C ILE A 335 16.11 10.25 6.95
N THR A 336 15.62 10.30 8.18
CA THR A 336 15.90 9.27 9.20
C THR A 336 14.67 8.44 9.50
N GLN A 337 14.88 7.14 9.72
CA GLN A 337 13.80 6.17 9.95
C GLN A 337 13.78 5.71 11.41
N HIS A 338 12.59 5.67 11.99
CA HIS A 338 12.33 5.09 13.30
C HIS A 338 11.15 4.12 13.25
N ASP A 339 11.24 3.02 14.01
CA ASP A 339 10.10 2.12 14.18
C ASP A 339 8.95 2.88 14.90
N PHE A 340 7.75 2.83 14.31
CA PHE A 340 6.55 3.47 14.84
C PHE A 340 5.57 2.44 15.41
N ILE A 341 5.25 1.37 14.67
CA ILE A 341 4.40 0.28 15.14
C ILE A 341 5.07 -1.06 14.83
N ILE A 342 5.28 -1.89 15.84
CA ILE A 342 5.91 -3.21 15.72
C ILE A 342 5.05 -4.30 16.38
N GLY A 343 5.42 -5.58 16.18
CA GLY A 343 4.77 -6.73 16.82
C GLY A 343 3.87 -7.56 15.90
N PHE A 344 3.94 -7.32 14.58
CA PHE A 344 3.21 -8.09 13.55
C PHE A 344 3.82 -9.47 13.23
N ILE A 345 4.93 -9.81 13.88
CA ILE A 345 5.52 -11.16 13.88
C ILE A 345 5.64 -11.62 15.33
N ARG A 346 5.17 -12.83 15.62
CA ARG A 346 5.32 -13.49 16.92
C ARG A 346 5.80 -14.93 16.73
N ASN A 347 6.89 -15.28 17.40
CA ASN A 347 7.50 -16.62 17.31
C ASN A 347 7.74 -17.06 15.84
N GLY A 348 8.22 -16.13 15.01
CA GLY A 348 8.47 -16.36 13.57
C GLY A 348 7.21 -16.43 12.69
N ARG A 349 6.01 -16.25 13.25
CA ARG A 349 4.74 -16.28 12.51
C ARG A 349 4.16 -14.89 12.31
N VAL A 350 3.64 -14.64 11.11
CA VAL A 350 2.94 -13.40 10.77
C VAL A 350 1.58 -13.37 11.44
N THR A 351 1.34 -12.32 12.21
CA THR A 351 0.09 -12.04 12.94
C THR A 351 -0.68 -10.86 12.33
N GLY A 352 -0.04 -10.07 11.47
CA GLY A 352 -0.67 -8.98 10.71
C GLY A 352 0.26 -8.42 9.64
N ARG A 353 -0.28 -7.64 8.71
CA ARG A 353 0.46 -6.99 7.62
C ARG A 353 -0.09 -5.57 7.38
N PRO A 354 0.61 -4.53 7.87
CA PRO A 354 0.10 -3.15 7.79
C PRO A 354 0.07 -2.66 6.34
N VAL A 355 -1.00 -1.97 5.94
CA VAL A 355 -1.20 -1.51 4.55
C VAL A 355 -1.18 0.01 4.40
N HIS A 356 -2.06 0.73 5.09
CA HIS A 356 -2.21 2.17 4.95
C HIS A 356 -2.60 2.82 6.26
N LEU A 357 -2.12 4.05 6.47
CA LEU A 357 -2.54 4.89 7.59
C LEU A 357 -3.37 6.07 7.09
N VAL A 358 -4.27 6.56 7.93
CA VAL A 358 -4.93 7.86 7.72
C VAL A 358 -4.98 8.62 9.03
N GLU A 359 -4.78 9.93 8.93
CA GLU A 359 -4.93 10.87 10.04
C GLU A 359 -6.40 11.24 10.18
N GLY A 360 -6.94 11.02 11.38
CA GLY A 360 -8.29 11.40 11.78
C GLY A 360 -8.37 12.87 12.18
N ASN A 361 -9.60 13.37 12.30
CA ASN A 361 -9.85 14.80 12.49
C ASN A 361 -9.46 15.31 13.89
N THR A 362 -9.25 14.42 14.85
CA THR A 362 -8.83 14.78 16.22
C THR A 362 -7.38 14.39 16.54
N GLY A 363 -6.58 14.05 15.52
CA GLY A 363 -5.16 13.67 15.64
C GLY A 363 -4.92 12.19 15.98
N GLU A 364 -5.98 11.39 16.07
CA GLU A 364 -5.92 9.94 16.05
C GLU A 364 -5.49 9.42 14.68
N LEU A 365 -4.90 8.22 14.63
CA LEU A 365 -4.55 7.56 13.39
C LEU A 365 -5.30 6.24 13.26
N TYR A 366 -5.60 5.86 12.03
CA TYR A 366 -6.17 4.55 11.70
C TYR A 366 -5.20 3.77 10.84
N LEU A 367 -4.92 2.52 11.18
CA LEU A 367 -4.05 1.61 10.43
C LEU A 367 -4.84 0.40 9.94
N SER A 368 -4.82 0.14 8.63
CA SER A 368 -5.38 -1.10 8.07
C SER A 368 -4.38 -2.25 8.09
N ASP A 369 -4.89 -3.44 8.36
CA ASP A 369 -4.17 -4.72 8.29
C ASP A 369 -4.99 -5.73 7.47
N ASP A 370 -4.52 -5.99 6.24
CA ASP A 370 -5.22 -6.87 5.30
C ASP A 370 -5.09 -8.35 5.65
N TYR A 371 -4.09 -8.72 6.42
CA TYR A 371 -3.89 -10.09 6.84
C TYR A 371 -4.85 -10.44 7.97
N SER A 372 -4.94 -9.62 9.02
CA SER A 372 -5.84 -9.91 10.15
C SER A 372 -7.29 -9.48 9.91
N GLY A 373 -7.57 -8.65 8.90
CA GLY A 373 -8.91 -8.13 8.68
C GLY A 373 -9.31 -7.10 9.73
N THR A 374 -8.33 -6.34 10.22
CA THR A 374 -8.48 -5.38 11.32
C THR A 374 -8.12 -3.98 10.85
N ILE A 375 -8.84 -2.99 11.35
CA ILE A 375 -8.35 -1.61 11.40
C ILE A 375 -8.06 -1.30 12.86
N TYR A 376 -6.86 -0.81 13.13
CA TYR A 376 -6.42 -0.36 14.44
C TYR A 376 -6.61 1.15 14.57
N LEU A 377 -6.95 1.60 15.77
CA LEU A 377 -6.99 3.01 16.16
C LEU A 377 -5.81 3.30 17.06
N LEU A 378 -5.06 4.34 16.73
CA LEU A 378 -4.00 4.90 17.55
C LEU A 378 -4.45 6.23 18.10
N GLN A 379 -4.63 6.30 19.42
CA GLN A 379 -4.96 7.53 20.11
C GLN A 379 -3.66 8.26 20.47
N PRO A 380 -3.53 9.56 20.17
CA PRO A 380 -2.38 10.33 20.62
C PRO A 380 -2.36 10.36 22.16
N PRO A 381 -1.19 10.55 22.78
CA PRO A 381 -1.10 10.74 24.21
C PRO A 381 -2.01 11.91 24.61
N LYS A 382 -2.83 11.73 25.66
CA LYS A 382 -3.61 12.83 26.23
C LYS A 382 -2.63 13.94 26.58
N ASN A 383 -2.83 15.16 26.07
CA ASN A 383 -2.08 16.33 26.49
C ASN A 383 -2.08 16.34 28.02
N GLN A 384 -0.94 16.06 28.65
CA GLN A 384 -0.73 16.50 30.01
C GLN A 384 -0.82 18.01 29.90
N ALA A 385 -1.92 18.58 30.39
CA ALA A 385 -2.01 20.02 30.57
C ALA A 385 -0.70 20.43 31.23
N LYS A 386 0.07 21.30 30.55
CA LYS A 386 1.21 21.96 31.19
C LYS A 386 0.60 22.67 32.41
N ILE A 387 0.88 22.13 33.59
CA ILE A 387 0.53 22.74 34.88
C ILE A 387 1.45 23.94 35.07
#